data_AF-A0A264Y7N5-F1
#
_entry.id   AF-A0A264Y7N5-F1
#
_cell.length_a   1.000
_cell.length_b   1.000
_cell.length_c   1.000
_cell.angle_alpha   90.00
_cell.angle_beta   90.00
_cell.angle_gamma   90.00
#
_symmetry.space_group_name_H-M   'P 1'
#
loop_
_entity.id
_entity.type
_entity.pdbx_description
1 polymer ?
#
loop_
_entity_poly.entity_id
_entity_poly.type
_entity_poly.pdbx_seq_one_letter_code
_entity_poly.pdbx_strand_id
1 'polypeptide(L)'
;MQSHIDFVYKLLYDKGFNDIQRDHIKIEIISKGQMQKLYSEVDAVGLHTGYSQVWNQNGRTGFKQNVYVLSHLHYIIFEGILAHELIHGWQLQQNIADSNGYDDDINRKTRSEGFAQLGTYIVMKKRYEEAKYLYEHSTSLDKREQAVEIMRLCRYKLKNERDNDDPMYGVAFKKILERKNIVGWYQLIREARLDLLKKYV
;
A
#
# COMPACT_ATOMS: atom_id res chain seq x y z
N MET A 1 17.14 5.75 -2.97
CA MET A 1 16.19 4.62 -2.98
C MET A 1 15.98 4.04 -1.60
N GLN A 2 17.04 3.59 -0.91
CA GLN A 2 16.94 3.12 0.49
C GLN A 2 16.22 4.11 1.41
N SER A 3 16.48 5.42 1.26
CA SER A 3 15.78 6.50 1.98
C SER A 3 14.26 6.49 1.82
N HIS A 4 13.74 6.12 0.65
CA HIS A 4 12.29 6.02 0.40
C HIS A 4 11.70 4.76 1.04
N ILE A 5 12.44 3.66 1.02
CA ILE A 5 12.05 2.41 1.69
C ILE A 5 11.97 2.64 3.21
N ASP A 6 13.00 3.25 3.80
CA ASP A 6 13.06 3.54 5.24
C ASP A 6 11.95 4.52 5.66
N PHE A 7 11.66 5.52 4.81
CA PHE A 7 10.53 6.43 5.00
C PHE A 7 9.19 5.70 5.08
N VAL A 8 8.90 4.80 4.13
CA VAL A 8 7.65 4.04 4.11
C VAL A 8 7.53 3.17 5.36
N TYR A 9 8.58 2.43 5.72
CA TYR A 9 8.55 1.61 6.93
C TYR A 9 8.32 2.44 8.20
N LYS A 10 8.96 3.61 8.32
CA LYS A 10 8.74 4.50 9.45
C LYS A 10 7.28 4.96 9.51
N LEU A 11 6.70 5.35 8.38
CA LEU A 11 5.29 5.77 8.35
C LEU A 11 4.34 4.65 8.77
N LEU A 12 4.55 3.43 8.29
CA LEU A 12 3.74 2.27 8.66
C LEU A 12 3.90 1.94 10.14
N TYR A 13 5.14 1.99 10.66
CA TYR A 13 5.44 1.82 12.08
C TYR A 13 4.65 2.83 12.93
N ASP A 14 4.67 4.11 12.57
CA ASP A 14 3.96 5.18 13.28
C ASP A 14 2.43 5.02 13.25
N LYS A 15 1.88 4.21 12.34
CA LYS A 15 0.45 3.87 12.30
C LYS A 15 0.09 2.61 13.06
N GLY A 16 1.07 1.86 13.57
CA GLY A 16 0.86 0.65 14.37
C GLY A 16 1.20 -0.65 13.64
N PHE A 17 1.73 -0.60 12.41
CA PHE A 17 2.31 -1.76 11.73
C PHE A 17 3.77 -1.98 12.14
N ASN A 18 4.01 -1.96 13.46
CA ASN A 18 5.36 -1.98 14.05
C ASN A 18 5.98 -3.38 14.11
N ASP A 19 5.21 -4.41 13.77
CA ASP A 19 5.61 -5.81 13.78
C ASP A 19 5.91 -6.36 12.38
N ILE A 20 5.99 -5.53 11.33
CA ILE A 20 6.40 -5.98 9.99
C ILE A 20 7.82 -6.56 10.05
N GLN A 21 7.98 -7.84 9.70
CA GLN A 21 9.26 -8.54 9.65
C GLN A 21 10.02 -8.19 8.36
N ARG A 22 10.77 -7.08 8.39
CA ARG A 22 11.50 -6.58 7.21
C ARG A 22 12.44 -7.60 6.58
N ASP A 23 13.08 -8.45 7.39
CA ASP A 23 14.05 -9.45 6.90
C ASP A 23 13.40 -10.55 6.05
N HIS A 24 12.07 -10.67 6.10
CA HIS A 24 11.29 -11.61 5.31
C HIS A 24 10.82 -11.01 3.98
N ILE A 25 11.05 -9.70 3.77
CA ILE A 25 10.57 -8.94 2.62
C ILE A 25 11.76 -8.45 1.81
N LYS A 26 11.94 -9.03 0.62
CA LYS A 26 12.89 -8.55 -0.38
C LYS A 26 12.20 -7.50 -1.24
N ILE A 27 12.83 -6.34 -1.45
CA ILE A 27 12.32 -5.29 -2.34
C ILE A 27 13.25 -5.18 -3.54
N GLU A 28 12.72 -5.35 -4.75
CA GLU A 28 13.45 -5.27 -6.01
C GLU A 28 12.83 -4.23 -6.94
N ILE A 29 13.68 -3.37 -7.50
CA ILE A 29 13.26 -2.38 -8.48
C ILE A 29 13.62 -2.91 -9.85
N ILE A 30 12.61 -3.06 -10.69
CA ILE A 30 12.74 -3.77 -11.96
C ILE A 30 12.21 -2.94 -13.13
N SER A 31 12.73 -3.21 -14.32
CA SER A 31 12.24 -2.65 -15.57
C SER A 31 10.89 -3.27 -15.97
N LYS A 32 10.17 -2.61 -16.89
CA LYS A 32 8.95 -3.16 -17.48
C LYS A 32 9.17 -4.53 -18.13
N GLY A 33 10.30 -4.71 -18.82
CA GLY A 33 10.65 -5.98 -19.47
C GLY A 33 10.95 -7.11 -18.46
N GLN A 34 11.49 -6.78 -17.29
CA GLN A 34 11.65 -7.76 -16.20
C GLN A 34 10.29 -8.11 -15.57
N MET A 35 9.42 -7.13 -15.36
CA MET A 35 8.06 -7.38 -14.84
C MET A 35 7.27 -8.31 -15.77
N GLN A 36 7.32 -8.08 -17.08
CA GLN A 36 6.68 -8.94 -18.09
C GLN A 36 7.20 -10.39 -18.09
N LYS A 37 8.47 -10.61 -17.69
CA LYS A 37 9.01 -11.99 -17.58
C LYS A 37 8.53 -12.71 -16.32
N LEU A 38 8.12 -11.97 -15.29
CA LEU A 38 7.58 -12.54 -14.04
C LEU A 38 6.09 -12.92 -14.19
N TYR A 39 5.35 -12.18 -15.02
CA TYR A 39 3.95 -12.44 -15.36
C TYR A 39 3.88 -13.25 -16.67
N SER A 40 3.72 -14.57 -16.61
CA SER A 40 3.55 -15.41 -17.81
C SER A 40 2.21 -15.21 -18.56
N GLU A 41 1.45 -14.15 -18.26
CA GLU A 41 0.11 -13.88 -18.81
C GLU A 41 0.01 -12.50 -19.49
N VAL A 42 -0.87 -12.44 -20.49
CA VAL A 42 -1.10 -11.28 -21.39
C VAL A 42 -1.91 -10.16 -20.72
N ASP A 43 -2.52 -10.41 -19.55
CA ASP A 43 -3.32 -9.42 -18.82
C ASP A 43 -2.49 -8.52 -17.89
N ALA A 44 -1.45 -7.91 -18.45
CA ALA A 44 -0.75 -6.77 -17.84
C ALA A 44 -1.54 -5.45 -17.99
N VAL A 45 -2.87 -5.51 -18.08
CA VAL A 45 -3.74 -4.37 -18.43
C VAL A 45 -4.60 -4.01 -17.23
N GLY A 46 -4.03 -3.17 -16.37
CA GLY A 46 -4.72 -2.47 -15.29
C GLY A 46 -4.00 -2.60 -13.95
N LEU A 47 -3.28 -1.55 -13.54
CA LEU A 47 -2.81 -1.28 -12.15
C LEU A 47 -1.42 -1.81 -11.66
N HIS A 48 -0.70 -2.68 -12.37
CA HIS A 48 0.56 -3.26 -11.84
C HIS A 48 1.80 -2.37 -11.96
N THR A 49 1.87 -1.36 -11.10
CA THR A 49 3.08 -0.55 -10.85
C THR A 49 3.97 -1.15 -9.75
N GLY A 50 3.43 -2.10 -8.98
CA GLY A 50 4.16 -3.04 -8.13
C GLY A 50 3.48 -4.42 -8.09
N TYR A 51 4.20 -5.41 -7.59
CA TYR A 51 3.78 -6.81 -7.50
C TYR A 51 4.48 -7.51 -6.33
N SER A 52 3.79 -8.43 -5.65
CA SER A 52 4.38 -9.26 -4.60
C SER A 52 4.28 -10.75 -4.92
N GLN A 53 5.42 -11.44 -4.90
CA GLN A 53 5.45 -12.91 -4.80
C GLN A 53 5.58 -13.30 -3.34
N VAL A 54 4.82 -14.32 -2.94
CA VAL A 54 4.72 -14.70 -1.55
C VAL A 54 4.87 -16.21 -1.43
N TRP A 55 5.66 -16.63 -0.44
CA TRP A 55 5.79 -18.03 -0.05
C TRP A 55 5.45 -18.13 1.43
N ASN A 56 4.55 -19.05 1.78
CA ASN A 56 4.30 -19.40 3.16
C ASN A 56 4.98 -20.74 3.45
N GLN A 57 6.15 -20.70 4.10
CA GLN A 57 6.85 -21.89 4.56
C GLN A 57 6.60 -22.05 6.06
N ASN A 58 5.49 -22.70 6.45
CA ASN A 58 5.14 -23.05 7.84
C ASN A 58 4.47 -21.96 8.70
N GLY A 59 3.55 -21.17 8.14
CA GLY A 59 2.73 -20.20 8.91
C GLY A 59 3.50 -18.93 9.29
N ARG A 60 3.11 -18.31 10.43
CA ARG A 60 3.57 -16.96 10.86
C ARG A 60 5.10 -16.75 10.84
N THR A 61 5.89 -17.81 10.98
CA THR A 61 7.36 -17.74 11.14
C THR A 61 8.15 -18.01 9.87
N GLY A 62 7.51 -18.38 8.76
CA GLY A 62 8.23 -18.64 7.50
C GLY A 62 7.55 -18.06 6.27
N PHE A 63 6.78 -16.97 6.43
CA PHE A 63 6.40 -16.17 5.27
C PHE A 63 7.65 -15.52 4.67
N LYS A 64 7.68 -15.43 3.33
CA LYS A 64 8.67 -14.68 2.58
C LYS A 64 7.95 -13.91 1.47
N GLN A 65 8.32 -12.67 1.25
CA GLN A 65 7.73 -11.82 0.22
C GLN A 65 8.84 -11.22 -0.64
N ASN A 66 8.66 -11.26 -1.96
CA ASN A 66 9.43 -10.45 -2.89
C ASN A 66 8.52 -9.38 -3.47
N VAL A 67 8.77 -8.13 -3.15
CA VAL A 67 8.08 -6.95 -3.69
C VAL A 67 8.87 -6.43 -4.88
N TYR A 68 8.23 -6.36 -6.03
CA TYR A 68 8.77 -5.83 -7.28
C TYR A 68 8.09 -4.49 -7.60
N VAL A 69 8.86 -3.43 -7.85
CA VAL A 69 8.32 -2.10 -8.22
C VAL A 69 8.99 -1.57 -9.48
N LEU A 70 8.22 -0.93 -10.37
CA LEU A 70 8.75 -0.43 -11.64
C LEU A 70 9.74 0.74 -11.43
N SER A 71 10.86 0.70 -12.14
CA SER A 71 11.99 1.63 -11.96
C SER A 71 11.75 3.07 -12.42
N HIS A 72 10.76 3.33 -13.26
CA HIS A 72 10.50 4.65 -13.87
C HIS A 72 9.44 5.47 -13.11
N LEU A 73 8.96 4.98 -11.98
CA LEU A 73 7.90 5.64 -11.23
C LEU A 73 8.44 6.86 -10.49
N HIS A 74 7.63 7.91 -10.44
CA HIS A 74 7.87 9.03 -9.55
C HIS A 74 7.97 8.53 -8.10
N TYR A 75 8.92 9.04 -7.30
CA TYR A 75 9.24 8.48 -5.98
C TYR A 75 8.03 8.41 -5.03
N ILE A 76 7.11 9.37 -5.08
CA ILE A 76 5.86 9.36 -4.30
C ILE A 76 4.95 8.19 -4.69
N ILE A 77 4.89 7.89 -6.00
CA ILE A 77 4.11 6.75 -6.50
C ILE A 77 4.78 5.44 -6.07
N PHE A 78 6.10 5.34 -6.20
CA PHE A 78 6.88 4.23 -5.67
C PHE A 78 6.59 3.99 -4.18
N GLU A 79 6.65 5.04 -3.35
CA GLU A 79 6.40 4.93 -1.91
C GLU A 79 4.98 4.46 -1.60
N GLY A 80 3.99 4.97 -2.33
CA GLY A 80 2.59 4.57 -2.16
C GLY A 80 2.38 3.09 -2.47
N ILE A 81 2.93 2.63 -3.60
CA ILE A 81 2.88 1.22 -4.00
C ILE A 81 3.63 0.36 -2.98
N LEU A 82 4.83 0.75 -2.58
CA LEU A 82 5.58 0.00 -1.59
C LEU A 82 4.79 -0.14 -0.28
N ALA A 83 4.11 0.92 0.17
CA ALA A 83 3.28 0.86 1.36
C ALA A 83 2.09 -0.11 1.20
N HIS A 84 1.47 -0.16 0.03
CA HIS A 84 0.43 -1.14 -0.30
C HIS A 84 0.95 -2.56 -0.18
N GLU A 85 2.05 -2.86 -0.87
CA GLU A 85 2.67 -4.19 -0.89
C GLU A 85 3.18 -4.62 0.50
N LEU A 86 3.69 -3.70 1.31
CA LEU A 86 4.11 -3.99 2.68
C LEU A 86 2.93 -4.31 3.60
N ILE A 87 1.75 -3.72 3.38
CA ILE A 87 0.54 -4.10 4.13
C ILE A 87 0.08 -5.50 3.71
N HIS A 88 0.18 -5.87 2.43
CA HIS A 88 -0.04 -7.26 2.02
C HIS A 88 0.89 -8.22 2.74
N GLY A 89 2.20 -7.90 2.79
CA GLY A 89 3.18 -8.65 3.56
C GLY A 89 2.80 -8.81 5.04
N TRP A 90 2.34 -7.71 5.65
CA TRP A 90 1.83 -7.74 7.02
C TRP A 90 0.60 -8.64 7.16
N GLN A 91 -0.38 -8.54 6.26
CA GLN A 91 -1.59 -9.37 6.31
C GLN A 91 -1.25 -10.86 6.24
N LEU A 92 -0.26 -11.24 5.44
CA LEU A 92 0.24 -12.61 5.33
C LEU A 92 0.93 -13.05 6.62
N GLN A 93 1.84 -12.22 7.16
CA GLN A 93 2.50 -12.48 8.44
C GLN A 93 1.49 -12.74 9.57
N GLN A 94 0.34 -12.06 9.55
CA GLN A 94 -0.70 -12.20 10.57
C GLN A 94 -1.68 -13.37 10.32
N ASN A 95 -1.54 -14.11 9.20
CA ASN A 95 -2.50 -15.09 8.68
C ASN A 95 -3.89 -14.50 8.33
N ILE A 96 -3.96 -13.19 8.03
CA ILE A 96 -5.19 -12.53 7.59
C ILE A 96 -5.47 -12.85 6.13
N ALA A 97 -4.41 -12.87 5.32
CA ALA A 97 -4.36 -13.40 3.97
C ALA A 97 -3.66 -14.76 4.05
N ASP A 98 -4.30 -15.84 3.63
CA ASP A 98 -3.64 -17.16 3.61
C ASP A 98 -3.33 -17.52 2.17
N SER A 99 -2.09 -17.89 1.88
CA SER A 99 -1.61 -18.25 0.55
C SER A 99 -2.22 -19.56 0.03
N ASN A 100 -2.84 -20.36 0.91
CA ASN A 100 -3.59 -21.57 0.54
C ASN A 100 -5.07 -21.29 0.18
N GLY A 101 -5.49 -20.03 0.15
CA GLY A 101 -6.89 -19.65 -0.11
C GLY A 101 -7.08 -18.19 -0.52
N TYR A 102 -6.06 -17.56 -1.11
CA TYR A 102 -6.19 -16.23 -1.71
C TYR A 102 -7.07 -16.27 -2.99
N ASP A 103 -7.24 -17.46 -3.57
CA ASP A 103 -7.87 -17.65 -4.88
C ASP A 103 -9.37 -18.02 -4.85
N ASP A 104 -9.92 -18.52 -3.73
CA ASP A 104 -11.31 -19.05 -3.75
C ASP A 104 -12.37 -18.15 -3.06
N ASP A 105 -11.98 -17.23 -2.18
CA ASP A 105 -12.93 -16.29 -1.52
C ASP A 105 -12.75 -14.85 -2.01
N ILE A 106 -13.59 -14.48 -2.98
CA ILE A 106 -13.65 -13.13 -3.57
C ILE A 106 -13.84 -12.03 -2.51
N ASN A 107 -14.56 -12.30 -1.43
CA ASN A 107 -14.81 -11.32 -0.38
C ASN A 107 -13.55 -11.09 0.46
N ARG A 108 -12.78 -12.16 0.74
CA ARG A 108 -11.49 -12.04 1.45
C ARG A 108 -10.46 -11.30 0.61
N LYS A 109 -10.39 -11.57 -0.69
CA LYS A 109 -9.52 -10.84 -1.63
C LYS A 109 -9.88 -9.35 -1.68
N THR A 110 -11.18 -9.05 -1.82
CA THR A 110 -11.74 -7.69 -1.78
C THR A 110 -11.37 -6.95 -0.49
N ARG A 111 -11.51 -7.60 0.67
CA ARG A 111 -11.08 -7.01 1.96
C ARG A 111 -9.58 -6.79 2.04
N SER A 112 -8.80 -7.71 1.49
CA SER A 112 -7.35 -7.66 1.59
C SER A 112 -6.78 -6.51 0.77
N GLU A 113 -7.22 -6.36 -0.49
CA GLU A 113 -6.83 -5.22 -1.34
C GLU A 113 -7.33 -3.88 -0.77
N GLY A 114 -8.59 -3.81 -0.33
CA GLY A 114 -9.13 -2.59 0.27
C GLY A 114 -8.38 -2.16 1.53
N PHE A 115 -7.91 -3.11 2.34
CA PHE A 115 -7.09 -2.82 3.52
C PHE A 115 -5.67 -2.42 3.14
N ALA A 116 -5.05 -3.08 2.16
CA ALA A 116 -3.73 -2.72 1.63
C ALA A 116 -3.70 -1.30 1.03
N GLN A 117 -4.81 -0.85 0.44
CA GLN A 117 -4.96 0.51 -0.09
C GLN A 117 -4.75 1.61 0.98
N LEU A 118 -4.95 1.29 2.26
CA LEU A 118 -4.61 2.19 3.37
C LEU A 118 -3.12 2.59 3.38
N GLY A 119 -2.24 1.72 2.88
CA GLY A 119 -0.81 1.99 2.76
C GLY A 119 -0.54 3.14 1.79
N THR A 120 -1.14 3.09 0.60
CA THR A 120 -1.06 4.19 -0.35
C THR A 120 -1.66 5.46 0.23
N TYR A 121 -2.83 5.36 0.89
CA TYR A 121 -3.47 6.50 1.56
C TYR A 121 -2.54 7.17 2.61
N ILE A 122 -1.87 6.38 3.45
CA ILE A 122 -0.93 6.89 4.47
C ILE A 122 0.17 7.74 3.82
N VAL A 123 0.80 7.22 2.77
CA VAL A 123 1.89 7.90 2.06
C VAL A 123 1.39 9.17 1.38
N MET A 124 0.32 9.07 0.59
CA MET A 124 -0.21 10.21 -0.17
C MET A 124 -0.65 11.34 0.76
N LYS A 125 -1.27 11.01 1.89
CA LYS A 125 -1.66 12.02 2.89
C LYS A 125 -0.43 12.69 3.50
N LYS A 126 0.59 11.91 3.89
CA LYS A 126 1.81 12.46 4.49
C LYS A 126 2.56 13.37 3.52
N ARG A 127 2.72 12.95 2.27
CA ARG A 127 3.38 13.74 1.22
C ARG A 127 2.63 15.01 0.89
N TYR A 128 1.30 14.96 0.88
CA TYR A 128 0.48 16.16 0.76
C TYR A 128 0.71 17.14 1.92
N GLU A 129 0.75 16.66 3.17
CA GLU A 129 0.99 17.49 4.35
C GLU A 129 2.38 18.15 4.32
N GLU A 130 3.43 17.39 3.96
CA GLU A 130 4.79 17.92 3.81
C GLU A 130 4.89 18.97 2.70
N ALA A 131 4.28 18.71 1.55
CA ALA A 131 4.26 19.67 0.44
C ALA A 131 3.46 20.92 0.79
N LYS A 132 2.31 20.77 1.46
CA LYS A 132 1.53 21.92 1.93
C LYS A 132 2.34 22.78 2.89
N TYR A 133 3.02 22.16 3.86
CA TYR A 133 3.90 22.88 4.78
C TYR A 133 5.01 23.63 4.03
N LEU A 134 5.68 22.96 3.07
CA LEU A 134 6.72 23.59 2.25
C LEU A 134 6.18 24.78 1.44
N TYR A 135 4.99 24.64 0.85
CA TYR A 135 4.35 25.71 0.10
C TYR A 135 4.06 26.94 0.95
N GLU A 136 3.60 26.74 2.20
CA GLU A 136 3.23 27.80 3.14
C GLU A 136 4.45 28.50 3.76
N HIS A 137 5.57 27.81 3.90
CA HIS A 137 6.72 28.30 4.69
C HIS A 137 7.99 28.56 3.86
N SER A 138 8.01 28.20 2.57
CA SER A 138 9.16 28.49 1.70
C SER A 138 9.09 29.88 1.10
N THR A 139 10.20 30.62 1.16
CA THR A 139 10.39 31.88 0.41
C THR A 139 10.86 31.66 -1.03
N SER A 140 11.33 30.46 -1.37
CA SER A 140 11.75 30.09 -2.72
C SER A 140 10.55 29.74 -3.60
N LEU A 141 10.45 30.39 -4.77
CA LEU A 141 9.40 30.16 -5.76
C LEU A 141 9.47 28.71 -6.29
N ASP A 142 10.65 28.25 -6.71
CA ASP A 142 10.85 26.89 -7.24
C ASP A 142 10.36 25.81 -6.27
N LYS A 143 10.66 25.96 -4.97
CA LYS A 143 10.19 25.03 -3.93
C LYS A 143 8.67 25.04 -3.78
N ARG A 144 8.03 26.21 -3.93
CA ARG A 144 6.57 26.34 -3.89
C ARG A 144 5.93 25.71 -5.12
N GLU A 145 6.53 25.84 -6.29
CA GLU A 145 6.05 25.20 -7.52
C GLU A 145 6.14 23.67 -7.43
N GLN A 146 7.28 23.14 -6.98
CA GLN A 146 7.44 21.70 -6.71
C GLN A 146 6.41 21.19 -5.69
N ALA A 147 6.16 21.95 -4.62
CA ALA A 147 5.14 21.61 -3.63
C ALA A 147 3.73 21.53 -4.25
N VAL A 148 3.38 22.45 -5.15
CA VAL A 148 2.09 22.44 -5.86
C VAL A 148 1.94 21.18 -6.72
N GLU A 149 2.99 20.75 -7.41
CA GLU A 149 3.00 19.52 -8.21
C GLU A 149 2.76 18.29 -7.32
N ILE A 150 3.48 18.18 -6.20
CA ILE A 150 3.28 17.09 -5.24
C ILE A 150 1.85 17.09 -4.70
N MET A 151 1.33 18.26 -4.30
CA MET A 151 -0.03 18.38 -3.81
C MET A 151 -1.07 17.99 -4.87
N ARG A 152 -0.84 18.28 -6.15
CA ARG A 152 -1.71 17.87 -7.26
C ARG A 152 -1.67 16.36 -7.44
N LEU A 153 -0.47 15.76 -7.46
CA LEU A 153 -0.28 14.32 -7.59
C LEU A 153 -0.99 13.55 -6.47
N CYS A 154 -0.76 13.94 -5.21
CA CYS A 154 -1.37 13.27 -4.05
C CYS A 154 -2.90 13.42 -4.06
N ARG A 155 -3.43 14.61 -4.39
CA ARG A 155 -4.88 14.82 -4.51
C ARG A 155 -5.50 13.97 -5.60
N TYR A 156 -4.86 13.91 -6.76
CA TYR A 156 -5.32 13.07 -7.87
C TYR A 156 -5.36 11.60 -7.48
N LYS A 157 -4.29 11.08 -6.86
CA LYS A 157 -4.23 9.67 -6.43
C LYS A 157 -5.28 9.35 -5.37
N LEU A 158 -5.39 10.17 -4.32
CA LEU A 158 -6.39 9.99 -3.26
C LEU A 158 -7.83 10.08 -3.78
N LYS A 159 -8.08 11.01 -4.72
CA LYS A 159 -9.38 11.14 -5.37
C LYS A 159 -9.69 9.87 -6.17
N ASN A 160 -8.77 9.41 -6.99
CA ASN A 160 -8.97 8.20 -7.80
C ASN A 160 -9.24 6.97 -6.93
N GLU A 161 -8.53 6.80 -5.81
CA GLU A 161 -8.77 5.67 -4.90
C GLU A 161 -10.17 5.73 -4.27
N ARG A 162 -10.60 6.92 -3.85
CA ARG A 162 -11.90 7.13 -3.23
C ARG A 162 -13.05 7.10 -4.23
N ASP A 163 -12.85 7.58 -5.44
CA ASP A 163 -13.89 7.66 -6.46
C ASP A 163 -13.90 6.40 -7.35
N ASN A 164 -12.98 5.45 -7.14
CA ASN A 164 -13.01 4.14 -7.79
C ASN A 164 -14.25 3.36 -7.32
N ASP A 165 -14.99 2.79 -8.26
CA ASP A 165 -16.17 1.95 -7.98
C ASP A 165 -15.87 0.46 -8.13
N ASP A 166 -14.61 0.10 -8.42
CA ASP A 166 -14.14 -1.27 -8.35
C ASP A 166 -14.42 -1.87 -6.96
N PRO A 167 -15.06 -3.06 -6.87
CA PRO A 167 -15.39 -3.69 -5.60
C PRO A 167 -14.17 -3.93 -4.71
N MET A 168 -13.05 -4.39 -5.28
CA MET A 168 -11.81 -4.74 -4.57
C MET A 168 -11.03 -3.52 -4.11
N TYR A 169 -10.86 -2.55 -5.00
CA TYR A 169 -9.99 -1.40 -4.73
C TYR A 169 -10.76 -0.22 -4.15
N GLY A 170 -11.91 0.13 -4.74
CA GLY A 170 -12.63 1.36 -4.42
C GLY A 170 -13.62 1.19 -3.27
N VAL A 171 -14.56 0.26 -3.41
CA VAL A 171 -15.66 0.08 -2.46
C VAL A 171 -15.15 -0.43 -1.11
N ALA A 172 -14.32 -1.48 -1.10
CA ALA A 172 -13.75 -2.01 0.14
C ALA A 172 -12.88 -0.98 0.87
N PHE A 173 -12.01 -0.27 0.15
CA PHE A 173 -11.19 0.80 0.73
C PHE A 173 -12.04 1.88 1.38
N LYS A 174 -13.10 2.37 0.71
CA LYS A 174 -14.01 3.40 1.25
C LYS A 174 -14.59 2.97 2.60
N LYS A 175 -15.17 1.77 2.67
CA LYS A 175 -15.75 1.21 3.90
C LYS A 175 -14.72 1.05 5.03
N ILE A 176 -13.53 0.56 4.70
CA ILE A 176 -12.44 0.38 5.68
C ILE A 176 -11.91 1.74 6.16
N LEU A 177 -11.78 2.73 5.26
CA LEU A 177 -11.36 4.08 5.60
C LEU A 177 -12.38 4.80 6.50
N GLU A 178 -13.67 4.64 6.23
CA GLU A 178 -14.75 5.12 7.09
C GLU A 178 -14.66 4.49 8.48
N ARG A 179 -14.48 3.17 8.56
CA ARG A 179 -14.26 2.48 9.83
C ARG A 179 -13.04 3.05 10.55
N LYS A 180 -11.93 3.22 9.85
CA LYS A 180 -10.68 3.83 10.36
C LYS A 180 -10.91 5.23 10.92
N ASN A 181 -11.79 6.03 10.32
CA ASN A 181 -12.11 7.37 10.81
C ASN A 181 -12.97 7.36 12.08
N ILE A 182 -13.76 6.32 12.30
CA ILE A 182 -14.56 6.13 13.51
C ILE A 182 -13.70 5.61 14.67
N VAL A 183 -12.87 4.58 14.42
CA VAL A 183 -12.18 3.86 15.51
C VAL A 183 -10.70 4.18 15.68
N GLY A 184 -10.10 4.89 14.72
CA GLY A 184 -8.67 5.15 14.70
C GLY A 184 -7.83 3.94 14.27
N TRP A 185 -6.52 4.17 14.08
CA TRP A 185 -5.60 3.15 13.55
C TRP A 185 -5.44 1.93 14.45
N TYR A 186 -5.23 2.15 15.74
CA TYR A 186 -5.01 1.06 16.70
C TYR A 186 -6.15 0.03 16.68
N GLN A 187 -7.38 0.50 16.78
CA GLN A 187 -8.56 -0.38 16.81
C GLN A 187 -8.81 -1.02 15.45
N LEU A 188 -8.60 -0.31 14.33
CA LEU A 188 -8.74 -0.88 12.99
C LEU A 188 -7.76 -2.03 12.75
N ILE A 189 -6.49 -1.85 13.12
CA ILE A 189 -5.45 -2.89 12.98
C ILE A 189 -5.80 -4.11 13.85
N ARG A 190 -6.31 -3.88 15.07
CA ARG A 190 -6.81 -4.95 15.93
C ARG A 190 -7.98 -5.69 15.29
N GLU A 191 -8.92 -4.98 14.66
CA GLU A 191 -10.05 -5.59 13.93
C GLU A 191 -9.58 -6.41 12.73
N ALA A 192 -8.56 -5.94 11.99
CA ALA A 192 -7.95 -6.70 10.90
C ALA A 192 -7.34 -8.02 11.39
N ARG A 193 -6.54 -7.98 12.47
CA ARG A 193 -5.92 -9.17 13.09
C ARG A 193 -6.94 -10.21 13.56
N LEU A 194 -8.15 -9.78 13.91
CA LEU A 194 -9.23 -10.63 14.40
C LEU A 194 -10.24 -11.02 13.30
N ASP A 195 -9.95 -10.69 12.04
CA ASP A 195 -10.86 -10.90 10.89
C ASP A 195 -12.27 -10.31 11.14
N LEU A 196 -12.33 -9.15 11.80
CA LEU A 196 -13.58 -8.45 12.08
C LEU A 196 -14.00 -7.49 10.95
N LEU A 197 -13.10 -7.21 10.00
CA LEU A 197 -13.38 -6.33 8.87
C LEU A 197 -14.44 -6.88 7.91
N LYS A 198 -14.69 -8.19 7.93
CA LYS A 198 -15.79 -8.85 7.20
C LYS A 198 -17.19 -8.39 7.57
N LYS A 199 -17.33 -7.64 8.66
CA LYS A 199 -18.60 -7.03 9.06
C LYS A 199 -18.91 -5.73 8.31
N TYR A 200 -17.91 -5.13 7.68
CA TYR A 200 -18.01 -3.82 7.05
C TYR A 200 -17.94 -3.88 5.52
N VAL A 201 -17.18 -4.84 4.99
CA VAL A 201 -16.96 -5.07 3.57
C VAL A 201 -17.77 -6.26 3.12
#